data_AF-A0A2U9CQV7-F1
#
_entry.id   AF-A0A2U9CQV7-F1
#
_cell.length_a   1.000
_cell.length_b   1.000
_cell.length_c   1.000
_cell.angle_alpha   90.00
_cell.angle_beta   90.00
_cell.angle_gamma   90.00
#
_symmetry.space_group_name_H-M   'P 1'
#
loop_
_entity.id
_entity.type
_entity.pdbx_description
1 polymer ?
#
loop_
_entity_poly.entity_id
_entity_poly.type
_entity_poly.pdbx_seq_one_letter_code
_entity_poly.pdbx_strand_id
1 'polypeptide(L)'
;MPTNGINRALKLQFGLINYENRYLTAEAFGFKVNASGTSMKKKQIWTLEQNEQDGQVVFLRSHLGRYLASDKDGKISCGAEKPDPDCRFLIVAQSDGRWALQSEPYLRYFGGSADYLTCFAQVVGEQELWAVHLALHPQASLLSVARKRYAHLSASDGEISVDSNIPWGVDSLVTLVYLDGKYSLKTCDSRFLSNDGKLVKENTNNTSFTLELKSGKLAFKDCDGKYLTPIGPTGTLRSGRCSKPGKDELFDLEESHPQVVFQAANRRFVSVKQGVSVSANQDVETDMETFQMEIDKESKKAMFRTNGGSYWTLVTHGEIQSTATEVEINTMFDIEWRGQRVALKARNGKYVYTKKNGQLSAVSDAVGDDELFLMKLINRPMLILHGENGFVCHHKNSNTLDANRSVYDIFSLIFNDGAYNVKSVNGKFWYVSSSGLVCSDGEKPEDFFLEFLEHGRVAIKGSNGKYLRGDQGGTLMGVGTSVDASSLWEF
;
A
#
# COMPACT_ATOMS: atom_id res chain seq x y z
N MET A 1 23.30 -0.27 -17.23
CA MET A 1 22.64 -1.00 -16.13
C MET A 1 21.15 -0.74 -16.24
N PRO A 2 20.29 -1.77 -16.31
CA PRO A 2 18.86 -1.57 -16.46
C PRO A 2 18.31 -0.81 -15.26
N THR A 3 17.29 -0.01 -15.48
CA THR A 3 16.58 0.76 -14.47
C THR A 3 15.88 -0.19 -13.50
N ASN A 4 16.35 -0.27 -12.24
CA ASN A 4 15.78 -1.09 -11.16
C ASN A 4 14.39 -0.62 -10.65
N GLY A 5 13.63 0.16 -11.43
CA GLY A 5 12.20 0.37 -11.16
C GLY A 5 11.47 -0.90 -11.54
N ILE A 6 11.57 -1.91 -10.68
CA ILE A 6 10.93 -3.22 -10.87
C ILE A 6 9.42 -3.07 -10.93
N ASN A 7 8.89 -2.10 -10.19
CA ASN A 7 7.48 -1.72 -10.20
C ASN A 7 7.31 -0.31 -10.78
N ARG A 8 6.10 -0.01 -11.26
CA ARG A 8 5.75 1.31 -11.78
C ARG A 8 5.54 2.25 -10.60
N ALA A 9 6.30 3.34 -10.53
CA ALA A 9 6.09 4.41 -9.55
C ALA A 9 4.60 4.82 -9.53
N LEU A 10 4.03 4.87 -8.33
CA LEU A 10 2.61 5.14 -8.14
C LEU A 10 2.31 6.58 -8.55
N LYS A 11 1.28 6.79 -9.37
CA LYS A 11 0.78 8.14 -9.64
C LYS A 11 0.19 8.66 -8.33
N LEU A 12 0.85 9.67 -7.74
CA LEU A 12 0.43 10.25 -6.47
C LEU A 12 -0.99 10.83 -6.58
N GLN A 13 -1.91 10.12 -5.94
CA GLN A 13 -3.30 10.50 -5.78
C GLN A 13 -3.52 10.83 -4.31
N PHE A 14 -4.32 11.85 -4.03
CA PHE A 14 -4.60 12.29 -2.66
C PHE A 14 -5.97 12.94 -2.56
N GLY A 15 -6.51 12.93 -1.34
CA GLY A 15 -7.59 13.80 -0.91
C GLY A 15 -7.05 15.02 -0.17
N LEU A 16 -7.83 16.09 -0.18
CA LEU A 16 -7.59 17.30 0.60
C LEU A 16 -8.69 17.42 1.66
N ILE A 17 -8.29 17.50 2.93
CA ILE A 17 -9.20 17.56 4.09
C ILE A 17 -9.19 18.98 4.65
N ASN A 18 -10.36 19.61 4.75
CA ASN A 18 -10.47 20.95 5.33
C ASN A 18 -10.49 20.92 6.88
N TYR A 19 -10.59 22.10 7.50
CA TYR A 19 -10.68 22.29 8.95
C TYR A 19 -11.88 21.59 9.64
N GLU A 20 -12.92 21.22 8.90
CA GLU A 20 -14.08 20.46 9.41
C GLU A 20 -13.92 18.94 9.23
N ASN A 21 -12.73 18.47 8.88
CA ASN A 21 -12.45 17.07 8.55
C ASN A 21 -13.32 16.52 7.40
N ARG A 22 -13.56 17.36 6.38
CA ARG A 22 -14.27 16.98 5.16
C ARG A 22 -13.36 17.04 3.94
N TYR A 23 -13.54 16.08 3.05
CA TYR A 23 -12.78 15.97 1.81
C TYR A 23 -13.30 16.91 0.72
N LEU A 24 -12.37 17.60 0.07
CA LEU A 24 -12.61 18.29 -1.19
C LEU A 24 -13.14 17.31 -2.24
N THR A 25 -14.31 17.62 -2.77
CA THR A 25 -15.09 16.75 -3.63
C THR A 25 -15.38 17.46 -4.95
N ALA A 26 -15.06 16.81 -6.07
CA ALA A 26 -15.51 17.24 -7.39
C ALA A 26 -16.84 16.57 -7.72
N GLU A 27 -17.90 17.36 -7.96
CA GLU A 27 -19.20 16.80 -8.30
C GLU A 27 -19.25 16.25 -9.72
N ALA A 28 -20.03 15.19 -9.90
CA ALA A 28 -20.18 14.52 -11.20
C ALA A 28 -20.84 15.42 -12.25
N PHE A 29 -21.66 16.39 -11.80
CA PHE A 29 -22.42 17.29 -12.66
C PHE A 29 -22.26 18.74 -12.21
N GLY A 30 -22.38 19.67 -13.15
CA GLY A 30 -22.37 21.11 -12.88
C GLY A 30 -20.99 21.72 -12.61
N PHE A 31 -19.91 20.92 -12.68
CA PHE A 31 -18.52 21.38 -12.53
C PHE A 31 -18.25 22.15 -11.22
N LYS A 32 -18.99 21.82 -10.17
CA LYS A 32 -18.85 22.39 -8.83
C LYS A 32 -17.93 21.54 -7.96
N VAL A 33 -17.37 22.19 -6.95
CA VAL A 33 -16.63 21.53 -5.87
C VAL A 33 -17.26 21.89 -4.53
N ASN A 34 -17.15 20.99 -3.56
CA ASN A 34 -17.55 21.20 -2.18
C ASN A 34 -16.59 20.49 -1.22
N ALA A 35 -16.70 20.76 0.07
CA ALA A 35 -16.00 20.06 1.13
C ALA A 35 -17.02 19.40 2.08
N SER A 36 -17.79 18.44 1.55
CA SER A 36 -18.81 17.69 2.31
C SER A 36 -18.48 16.20 2.47
N GLY A 37 -17.46 15.69 1.76
CA GLY A 37 -17.11 14.27 1.77
C GLY A 37 -16.60 13.79 3.13
N THR A 38 -17.19 12.72 3.67
CA THR A 38 -16.79 12.18 4.98
C THR A 38 -15.73 11.09 4.89
N SER A 39 -15.56 10.49 3.71
CA SER A 39 -14.51 9.52 3.40
C SER A 39 -13.98 9.77 1.99
N MET A 40 -12.77 9.25 1.73
CA MET A 40 -12.11 9.40 0.45
C MET A 40 -12.59 8.31 -0.51
N LYS A 41 -13.53 8.65 -1.39
CA LYS A 41 -13.95 7.80 -2.51
C LYS A 41 -13.49 8.43 -3.82
N LYS A 42 -13.94 7.87 -4.95
CA LYS A 42 -13.59 8.34 -6.29
C LYS A 42 -13.73 9.86 -6.48
N LYS A 43 -14.79 10.49 -5.96
CA LYS A 43 -15.02 11.94 -6.14
C LYS A 43 -14.07 12.84 -5.34
N GLN A 44 -13.42 12.29 -4.33
CA GLN A 44 -12.50 12.98 -3.42
C GLN A 44 -11.03 12.84 -3.84
N ILE A 45 -10.76 12.06 -4.88
CA ILE A 45 -9.40 11.85 -5.39
C ILE A 45 -9.01 12.97 -6.34
N TRP A 46 -7.86 13.56 -6.05
CA TRP A 46 -7.18 14.57 -6.85
C TRP A 46 -5.77 14.09 -7.21
N THR A 47 -5.25 14.60 -8.32
CA THR A 47 -3.85 14.44 -8.72
C THR A 47 -3.22 15.81 -8.92
N LEU A 48 -1.93 15.91 -8.58
CA LEU A 48 -1.14 17.10 -8.83
C LEU A 48 -0.39 16.97 -10.15
N GLU A 49 -0.55 17.94 -11.03
CA GLU A 49 0.23 18.09 -12.26
C GLU A 49 1.07 19.36 -12.15
N GLN A 50 2.34 19.34 -12.57
CA GLN A 50 3.22 20.52 -12.53
C GLN A 50 3.33 21.15 -13.90
N ASN A 51 3.50 22.47 -13.94
CA ASN A 51 3.81 23.16 -15.17
C ASN A 51 5.25 22.82 -15.62
N GLU A 52 5.42 22.43 -16.88
CA GLU A 52 6.74 22.06 -17.43
C GLU A 52 7.72 23.23 -17.48
N GLN A 53 7.22 24.45 -17.64
CA GLN A 53 8.04 25.67 -17.74
C GLN A 53 8.31 26.31 -16.37
N ASP A 54 7.38 26.14 -15.43
CA ASP A 54 7.49 26.66 -14.07
C ASP A 54 7.11 25.60 -13.03
N GLY A 55 8.13 24.89 -12.52
CA GLY A 55 7.93 23.81 -11.56
C GLY A 55 7.36 24.23 -10.19
N GLN A 56 7.16 25.53 -9.93
CA GLN A 56 6.45 26.00 -8.73
C GLN A 56 4.93 25.99 -8.90
N VAL A 57 4.46 26.13 -10.13
CA VAL A 57 3.03 26.17 -10.44
C VAL A 57 2.49 24.77 -10.62
N VAL A 58 1.38 24.52 -9.93
CA VAL A 58 0.70 23.24 -9.90
C VAL A 58 -0.75 23.37 -10.37
N PHE A 59 -1.28 22.27 -10.87
CA PHE A 59 -2.65 22.10 -11.29
C PHE A 59 -3.26 20.93 -10.53
N LEU A 60 -4.42 21.15 -9.91
CA LEU A 60 -5.15 20.10 -9.21
C LEU A 60 -6.19 19.51 -10.15
N ARG A 61 -6.00 18.26 -10.55
CA ARG A 61 -6.88 17.56 -11.48
C ARG A 61 -7.76 16.55 -10.75
N SER A 62 -9.07 16.68 -10.93
CA SER A 62 -10.09 15.80 -10.36
C SER A 62 -10.13 14.42 -11.03
N HIS A 63 -10.85 13.49 -10.42
CA HIS A 63 -11.16 12.17 -10.98
C HIS A 63 -11.89 12.19 -12.34
N LEU A 64 -12.51 13.31 -12.73
CA LEU A 64 -13.14 13.51 -14.05
C LEU A 64 -12.14 14.00 -15.10
N GLY A 65 -10.87 14.16 -14.72
CA GLY A 65 -9.82 14.69 -15.57
C GLY A 65 -9.89 16.21 -15.75
N ARG A 66 -10.66 16.92 -14.91
CA ARG A 66 -10.87 18.38 -14.98
C ARG A 66 -10.10 19.13 -13.89
N TYR A 67 -9.74 20.38 -14.13
CA TYR A 67 -8.88 21.15 -13.23
C TYR A 67 -9.66 22.08 -12.30
N LEU A 68 -9.23 22.14 -11.04
CA LEU A 68 -9.65 23.16 -10.08
C LEU A 68 -9.21 24.54 -10.60
N ALA A 69 -10.12 25.51 -10.59
CA ALA A 69 -9.87 26.86 -11.05
C ALA A 69 -10.50 27.90 -10.13
N SER A 70 -9.88 29.07 -10.03
CA SER A 70 -10.43 30.27 -9.39
C SER A 70 -10.40 31.43 -10.35
N ASP A 71 -11.50 32.19 -10.44
CA ASP A 71 -11.48 33.48 -11.14
C ASP A 71 -11.02 34.63 -10.23
N LYS A 72 -10.94 35.84 -10.80
CA LYS A 72 -10.54 37.08 -10.12
C LYS A 72 -11.45 37.49 -8.96
N ASP A 73 -12.69 37.02 -8.95
CA ASP A 73 -13.70 37.31 -7.94
C ASP A 73 -13.71 36.22 -6.84
N GLY A 74 -12.79 35.24 -6.94
CA GLY A 74 -12.60 34.16 -5.98
C GLY A 74 -13.60 33.02 -6.11
N LYS A 75 -14.35 32.96 -7.22
CA LYS A 75 -15.32 31.89 -7.48
C LYS A 75 -14.58 30.64 -7.98
N ILE A 76 -14.94 29.51 -7.39
CA ILE A 76 -14.32 28.21 -7.70
C ILE A 76 -15.12 27.44 -8.74
N SER A 77 -14.41 26.77 -9.64
CA SER A 77 -14.98 25.80 -10.57
C SER A 77 -14.03 24.62 -10.80
N CYS A 78 -14.54 23.56 -11.42
CA CYS A 78 -13.77 22.40 -11.84
C CYS A 78 -14.18 21.95 -13.26
N GLY A 79 -14.25 22.91 -14.19
CA GLY A 79 -14.80 22.70 -15.54
C GLY A 79 -13.77 22.54 -16.66
N ALA A 80 -12.54 23.05 -16.46
CA ALA A 80 -11.53 23.08 -17.51
C ALA A 80 -11.00 21.68 -17.83
N GLU A 81 -10.93 21.32 -19.13
CA GLU A 81 -10.36 20.05 -19.60
C GLU A 81 -8.85 20.13 -19.85
N LYS A 82 -8.32 21.35 -19.97
CA LYS A 82 -6.91 21.65 -20.13
C LYS A 82 -6.54 22.74 -19.12
N PRO A 83 -5.29 22.76 -18.63
CA PRO A 83 -4.83 23.84 -17.76
C PRO A 83 -4.97 25.21 -18.44
N ASP A 84 -5.58 26.17 -17.73
CA ASP A 84 -5.70 27.57 -18.13
C ASP A 84 -5.10 28.48 -17.04
N PRO A 85 -5.05 29.82 -17.23
CA PRO A 85 -4.52 30.72 -16.21
C PRO A 85 -5.21 30.61 -14.85
N ASP A 86 -6.53 30.43 -14.81
CA ASP A 86 -7.32 30.36 -13.58
C ASP A 86 -7.11 29.04 -12.81
N CYS A 87 -6.57 28.02 -13.48
CA CYS A 87 -6.19 26.73 -12.89
C CYS A 87 -4.84 26.74 -12.14
N ARG A 88 -4.09 27.85 -12.17
CA ARG A 88 -2.71 27.92 -11.65
C ARG A 88 -2.72 28.16 -10.14
N PHE A 89 -2.16 27.22 -9.39
CA PHE A 89 -1.99 27.33 -7.93
C PHE A 89 -0.53 27.20 -7.51
N LEU A 90 -0.21 27.75 -6.35
CA LEU A 90 1.02 27.56 -5.59
C LEU A 90 0.70 26.82 -4.30
N ILE A 91 1.51 25.83 -3.93
CA ILE A 91 1.41 25.14 -2.64
C ILE A 91 2.28 25.86 -1.62
N VAL A 92 1.66 26.33 -0.53
CA VAL A 92 2.33 26.93 0.62
C VAL A 92 2.23 25.97 1.81
N ALA A 93 3.26 25.15 2.00
CA ALA A 93 3.33 24.18 3.09
C ALA A 93 3.48 24.88 4.46
N GLN A 94 2.67 24.47 5.43
CA GLN A 94 2.69 24.99 6.80
C GLN A 94 3.53 24.09 7.73
N SER A 95 3.91 24.64 8.89
CA SER A 95 4.68 23.91 9.91
C SER A 95 3.91 22.78 10.59
N ASP A 96 2.57 22.86 10.60
CA ASP A 96 1.68 21.84 11.16
C ASP A 96 1.42 20.66 10.20
N GLY A 97 1.91 20.72 8.96
CA GLY A 97 1.73 19.67 7.96
C GLY A 97 0.64 19.94 6.93
N ARG A 98 -0.19 20.97 7.13
CA ARG A 98 -1.23 21.36 6.18
C ARG A 98 -0.68 22.21 5.05
N TRP A 99 -1.44 22.31 3.97
CA TRP A 99 -1.15 23.14 2.81
C TRP A 99 -2.14 24.29 2.72
N ALA A 100 -1.66 25.47 2.34
CA ALA A 100 -2.50 26.51 1.76
C ALA A 100 -2.30 26.51 0.24
N LEU A 101 -3.40 26.69 -0.50
CA LEU A 101 -3.38 26.75 -1.96
C LEU A 101 -3.62 28.20 -2.38
N GLN A 102 -2.61 28.86 -2.93
CA GLN A 102 -2.72 30.23 -3.42
C GLN A 102 -2.95 30.23 -4.93
N SER A 103 -3.96 30.96 -5.42
CA SER A 103 -4.08 31.25 -6.84
C SER A 103 -2.88 32.09 -7.30
N GLU A 104 -2.14 31.61 -8.28
CA GLU A 104 -0.95 32.30 -8.79
C GLU A 104 -1.29 33.64 -9.48
N PRO A 105 -2.34 33.75 -10.32
CA PRO A 105 -2.67 35.03 -10.95
C PRO A 105 -3.25 36.07 -9.98
N TYR A 106 -3.99 35.64 -8.97
CA TYR A 106 -4.80 36.54 -8.13
C TYR A 106 -4.26 36.71 -6.70
N LEU A 107 -3.26 35.94 -6.31
CA LEU A 107 -2.59 35.98 -5.01
C LEU A 107 -3.55 35.81 -3.81
N ARG A 108 -4.67 35.11 -4.01
CA ARG A 108 -5.65 34.77 -2.97
C ARG A 108 -5.57 33.30 -2.59
N TYR A 109 -5.99 32.96 -1.38
CA TYR A 109 -5.96 31.60 -0.85
C TYR A 109 -7.32 30.91 -0.93
N PHE A 110 -7.29 29.63 -1.31
CA PHE A 110 -8.43 28.75 -1.46
C PHE A 110 -8.80 28.04 -0.15
N GLY A 111 -10.07 28.15 0.24
CA GLY A 111 -10.57 27.63 1.51
C GLY A 111 -12.09 27.58 1.60
N GLY A 112 -12.58 27.11 2.74
CA GLY A 112 -14.00 27.11 3.11
C GLY A 112 -14.56 25.76 3.56
N SER A 113 -15.88 25.67 3.68
CA SER A 113 -16.58 24.46 4.11
C SER A 113 -17.84 24.20 3.31
N ALA A 114 -18.27 22.93 3.27
CA ALA A 114 -19.45 22.48 2.54
C ALA A 114 -19.47 23.03 1.11
N ASP A 115 -20.55 23.68 0.69
CA ASP A 115 -20.70 24.28 -0.64
C ASP A 115 -20.13 25.71 -0.75
N TYR A 116 -19.56 26.25 0.34
CA TYR A 116 -19.07 27.63 0.44
C TYR A 116 -17.56 27.73 0.26
N LEU A 117 -17.04 27.08 -0.77
CA LEU A 117 -15.62 27.17 -1.13
C LEU A 117 -15.34 28.42 -1.98
N THR A 118 -14.32 29.18 -1.60
CA THR A 118 -13.86 30.39 -2.30
C THR A 118 -12.34 30.47 -2.35
N CYS A 119 -11.79 31.27 -3.26
CA CYS A 119 -10.36 31.62 -3.28
C CYS A 119 -10.22 33.13 -3.30
N PHE A 120 -10.59 33.74 -2.17
CA PHE A 120 -10.58 35.20 -2.02
C PHE A 120 -9.88 35.68 -0.74
N ALA A 121 -9.40 34.78 0.12
CA ALA A 121 -8.68 35.18 1.32
C ALA A 121 -7.31 35.80 0.97
N GLN A 122 -6.95 36.92 1.63
CA GLN A 122 -5.63 37.56 1.44
C GLN A 122 -4.56 36.99 2.38
N VAL A 123 -4.98 36.38 3.47
CA VAL A 123 -4.12 35.76 4.48
C VAL A 123 -4.59 34.34 4.72
N VAL A 124 -3.67 33.46 5.11
CA VAL A 124 -3.98 32.07 5.44
C VAL A 124 -4.60 32.04 6.83
N GLY A 125 -5.89 31.68 6.90
CA GLY A 125 -6.56 31.30 8.14
C GLY A 125 -6.81 29.79 8.19
N GLU A 126 -7.43 29.32 9.27
CA GLU A 126 -7.80 27.90 9.42
C GLU A 126 -8.65 27.37 8.26
N GLN A 127 -9.49 28.21 7.65
CA GLN A 127 -10.38 27.82 6.56
C GLN A 127 -9.65 27.54 5.24
N GLU A 128 -8.44 28.08 5.08
CA GLU A 128 -7.59 27.93 3.90
C GLU A 128 -6.56 26.80 4.03
N LEU A 129 -6.57 26.08 5.15
CA LEU A 129 -5.65 25.00 5.44
C LEU A 129 -6.25 23.63 5.10
N TRP A 130 -5.51 22.88 4.29
CA TRP A 130 -5.89 21.56 3.82
C TRP A 130 -4.86 20.53 4.25
N ALA A 131 -5.30 19.47 4.94
CA ALA A 131 -4.44 18.33 5.20
C ALA A 131 -4.43 17.40 3.98
N VAL A 132 -3.24 16.95 3.58
CA VAL A 132 -3.09 16.03 2.44
C VAL A 132 -3.16 14.60 2.93
N HIS A 133 -4.06 13.83 2.34
CA HIS A 133 -4.21 12.42 2.63
C HIS A 133 -3.97 11.61 1.36
N LEU A 134 -2.86 10.88 1.29
CA LEU A 134 -2.55 9.98 0.18
C LEU A 134 -3.68 8.96 -0.01
N ALA A 135 -4.12 8.80 -1.27
CA ALA A 135 -5.12 7.80 -1.67
C ALA A 135 -4.51 6.42 -1.95
N LEU A 136 -3.19 6.30 -1.80
CA LEU A 136 -2.46 5.04 -1.96
C LEU A 136 -2.61 4.21 -0.69
N HIS A 137 -2.56 2.88 -0.83
CA HIS A 137 -2.40 2.02 0.32
C HIS A 137 -1.14 2.41 1.12
N PRO A 138 -1.22 2.55 2.45
CA PRO A 138 -0.11 3.04 3.27
C PRO A 138 1.10 2.11 3.32
N GLN A 139 0.95 0.85 2.91
CA GLN A 139 2.04 -0.13 2.86
C GLN A 139 2.67 -0.15 1.46
N ALA A 140 3.93 0.28 1.37
CA ALA A 140 4.62 0.51 0.12
C ALA A 140 6.12 0.20 0.21
N SER A 141 6.75 0.16 -0.96
CA SER A 141 8.21 0.18 -1.10
C SER A 141 8.67 1.62 -1.37
N LEU A 142 9.73 2.06 -0.70
CA LEU A 142 10.25 3.43 -0.83
C LEU A 142 11.55 3.43 -1.65
N LEU A 143 11.53 4.06 -2.83
CA LEU A 143 12.67 4.14 -3.74
C LEU A 143 13.29 5.53 -3.71
N SER A 144 14.60 5.64 -3.43
CA SER A 144 15.32 6.92 -3.57
C SER A 144 15.58 7.22 -5.05
N VAL A 145 15.18 8.41 -5.50
CA VAL A 145 15.38 8.87 -6.88
C VAL A 145 16.87 9.07 -7.19
N ALA A 146 17.63 9.61 -6.22
CA ALA A 146 19.05 9.84 -6.40
C ALA A 146 19.87 8.55 -6.41
N ARG A 147 19.63 7.66 -5.44
CA ARG A 147 20.39 6.41 -5.29
C ARG A 147 19.95 5.32 -6.25
N LYS A 148 18.69 5.34 -6.69
CA LYS A 148 18.05 4.22 -7.40
C LYS A 148 18.15 2.93 -6.58
N ARG A 149 17.86 3.06 -5.29
CA ARG A 149 17.91 1.99 -4.27
C ARG A 149 16.71 2.10 -3.35
N TYR A 150 16.24 0.96 -2.89
CA TYR A 150 15.10 0.82 -2.01
C TYR A 150 15.51 0.97 -0.56
N ALA A 151 14.63 1.58 0.22
CA ALA A 151 14.73 1.63 1.65
C ALA A 151 14.36 0.27 2.25
N HIS A 152 15.11 -0.17 3.24
CA HIS A 152 14.80 -1.38 4.02
C HIS A 152 15.32 -1.25 5.45
N LEU A 153 14.78 -2.06 6.35
CA LEU A 153 15.22 -2.13 7.75
C LEU A 153 16.59 -2.81 7.86
N SER A 154 17.61 -2.07 8.31
CA SER A 154 18.85 -2.69 8.81
C SER A 154 18.68 -3.03 10.28
N ALA A 155 18.38 -4.30 10.58
CA ALA A 155 18.14 -4.75 11.94
C ALA A 155 19.39 -4.66 12.84
N SER A 156 20.58 -4.90 12.30
CA SER A 156 21.85 -4.83 13.03
C SER A 156 22.19 -3.40 13.47
N ASP A 157 21.86 -2.43 12.63
CA ASP A 157 22.24 -1.03 12.85
C ASP A 157 21.09 -0.21 13.49
N GLY A 158 19.86 -0.74 13.46
CA GLY A 158 18.70 -0.08 14.04
C GLY A 158 18.27 1.17 13.27
N GLU A 159 18.47 1.16 11.95
CA GLU A 159 18.18 2.27 11.04
C GLU A 159 17.43 1.78 9.79
N ILE A 160 17.01 2.73 8.94
CA ILE A 160 16.56 2.44 7.58
C ILE A 160 17.71 2.74 6.63
N SER A 161 18.21 1.72 5.95
CA SER A 161 19.26 1.84 4.93
C SER A 161 18.62 1.93 3.54
N VAL A 162 19.26 2.65 2.61
CA VAL A 162 18.73 2.90 1.26
C VAL A 162 19.79 2.51 0.22
N ASP A 163 20.13 1.23 0.23
CA ASP A 163 21.13 0.59 -0.61
C ASP A 163 20.64 -0.73 -1.25
N SER A 164 19.42 -1.17 -0.94
CA SER A 164 18.84 -2.38 -1.54
C SER A 164 18.53 -2.21 -3.03
N ASN A 165 18.86 -3.21 -3.83
CA ASN A 165 18.63 -3.19 -5.27
C ASN A 165 17.17 -3.43 -5.64
N ILE A 166 16.43 -4.15 -4.79
CA ILE A 166 15.08 -4.65 -5.03
C ILE A 166 14.29 -4.61 -3.71
N PRO A 167 12.96 -4.41 -3.73
CA PRO A 167 12.15 -4.38 -2.52
C PRO A 167 11.74 -5.80 -2.09
N TRP A 168 12.71 -6.62 -1.68
CA TRP A 168 12.50 -8.04 -1.32
C TRP A 168 12.56 -8.25 0.19
N GLY A 169 11.84 -9.25 0.68
CA GLY A 169 11.77 -9.58 2.09
C GLY A 169 10.84 -8.68 2.90
N VAL A 170 10.71 -9.02 4.18
CA VAL A 170 9.85 -8.30 5.13
C VAL A 170 10.45 -6.95 5.55
N ASP A 171 11.76 -6.80 5.47
CA ASP A 171 12.51 -5.59 5.81
C ASP A 171 12.33 -4.45 4.79
N SER A 172 11.96 -4.77 3.55
CA SER A 172 11.63 -3.78 2.51
C SER A 172 10.27 -3.10 2.70
N LEU A 173 9.42 -3.60 3.60
CA LEU A 173 8.10 -3.03 3.87
C LEU A 173 8.21 -1.73 4.67
N VAL A 174 7.72 -0.64 4.08
CA VAL A 174 7.54 0.64 4.76
C VAL A 174 6.05 0.92 4.90
N THR A 175 5.62 1.24 6.12
CA THR A 175 4.24 1.65 6.40
C THR A 175 4.20 3.14 6.70
N LEU A 176 3.50 3.89 5.86
CA LEU A 176 3.20 5.31 6.05
C LEU A 176 2.07 5.43 7.06
N VAL A 177 2.32 6.10 8.19
CA VAL A 177 1.31 6.29 9.24
C VAL A 177 0.89 7.75 9.24
N TYR A 178 -0.37 8.01 8.87
CA TYR A 178 -0.96 9.34 8.90
C TYR A 178 -1.46 9.69 10.30
N LEU A 179 -0.99 10.82 10.84
CA LEU A 179 -1.45 11.37 12.11
C LEU A 179 -1.44 12.90 12.05
N ASP A 180 -2.56 13.53 12.34
CA ASP A 180 -2.71 14.99 12.49
C ASP A 180 -2.08 15.81 11.34
N GLY A 181 -2.32 15.40 10.09
CA GLY A 181 -1.81 16.09 8.90
C GLY A 181 -0.36 15.77 8.54
N LYS A 182 0.33 14.93 9.31
CA LYS A 182 1.70 14.48 9.07
C LYS A 182 1.77 12.98 8.83
N TYR A 183 2.92 12.53 8.33
CA TYR A 183 3.22 11.12 8.07
C TYR A 183 4.46 10.67 8.82
N SER A 184 4.40 9.48 9.40
CA SER A 184 5.56 8.79 9.97
C SER A 184 5.92 7.57 9.12
N LEU A 185 7.20 7.24 9.04
CA LEU A 185 7.68 6.02 8.41
C LEU A 185 7.84 4.92 9.46
N LYS A 186 7.03 3.86 9.38
CA LYS A 186 7.06 2.73 10.30
C LYS A 186 7.63 1.48 9.61
N THR A 187 8.61 0.85 10.24
CA THR A 187 9.27 -0.39 9.77
C THR A 187 8.47 -1.63 10.16
N CYS A 188 8.80 -2.77 9.55
CA CYS A 188 8.11 -4.04 9.77
C CYS A 188 8.15 -4.56 11.22
N ASP A 189 9.12 -4.12 12.03
CA ASP A 189 9.26 -4.42 13.46
C ASP A 189 8.55 -3.41 14.37
N SER A 190 7.66 -2.60 13.80
CA SER A 190 6.81 -1.62 14.49
C SER A 190 7.51 -0.41 15.12
N ARG A 191 8.73 -0.07 14.69
CA ARG A 191 9.40 1.18 15.07
C ARG A 191 9.18 2.28 14.03
N PHE A 192 9.26 3.54 14.46
CA PHE A 192 9.17 4.74 13.63
C PHE A 192 10.56 5.33 13.37
N LEU A 193 10.77 5.85 12.17
CA LEU A 193 11.96 6.61 11.83
C LEU A 193 11.94 7.99 12.47
N SER A 194 12.97 8.29 13.26
CA SER A 194 13.27 9.63 13.78
C SER A 194 14.12 10.42 12.78
N ASN A 195 13.99 11.75 12.78
CA ASN A 195 14.75 12.66 11.93
C ASN A 195 16.28 12.55 12.09
N ASP A 196 16.78 12.03 13.21
CA ASP A 196 18.20 11.75 13.44
C ASP A 196 18.70 10.44 12.80
N GLY A 197 17.79 9.63 12.25
CA GLY A 197 18.06 8.36 11.56
C GLY A 197 17.82 7.12 12.42
N LYS A 198 17.49 7.28 13.70
CA LYS A 198 17.23 6.14 14.60
C LYS A 198 15.80 5.65 14.50
N LEU A 199 15.61 4.37 14.85
CA LEU A 199 14.29 3.77 15.00
C LEU A 199 13.82 3.75 16.45
N VAL A 200 12.64 4.33 16.72
CA VAL A 200 12.04 4.46 18.05
C VAL A 200 10.64 3.83 18.10
N LYS A 201 10.16 3.42 19.28
CA LYS A 201 8.84 2.75 19.40
C LYS A 201 7.65 3.71 19.42
N GLU A 202 7.87 4.92 19.90
CA GLU A 202 6.81 5.92 20.09
C GLU A 202 6.81 6.93 18.94
N ASN A 203 5.61 7.34 18.53
CA ASN A 203 5.49 8.46 17.60
C ASN A 203 5.66 9.77 18.38
N THR A 204 6.59 10.60 17.92
CA THR A 204 6.93 11.91 18.48
C THR A 204 6.99 12.94 17.36
N ASN A 205 7.22 14.21 17.71
CA ASN A 205 7.41 15.26 16.71
C ASN A 205 8.63 14.99 15.79
N ASN A 206 9.66 14.31 16.30
CA ASN A 206 10.87 13.98 15.54
C ASN A 206 10.65 12.82 14.55
N THR A 207 9.56 12.06 14.70
CA THR A 207 9.20 10.96 13.79
C THR A 207 8.06 11.33 12.85
N SER A 208 7.65 12.60 12.85
CA SER A 208 6.51 13.12 12.08
C SER A 208 7.00 14.03 10.97
N PHE A 209 6.64 13.71 9.74
CA PHE A 209 7.09 14.42 8.55
C PHE A 209 5.92 15.01 7.76
N THR A 210 6.06 16.26 7.36
CA THR A 210 5.16 16.89 6.38
C THR A 210 5.53 16.40 4.99
N LEU A 211 4.55 15.91 4.23
CA LEU A 211 4.77 15.54 2.83
C LEU A 211 4.79 16.79 1.95
N GLU A 212 5.82 16.90 1.13
CA GLU A 212 5.88 17.85 0.03
C GLU A 212 5.96 17.10 -1.31
N LEU A 213 5.25 17.61 -2.32
CA LEU A 213 5.28 17.09 -3.68
C LEU A 213 6.19 17.95 -4.56
N LYS A 214 7.17 17.33 -5.19
CA LYS A 214 8.05 18.00 -6.16
C LYS A 214 8.30 17.10 -7.36
N SER A 215 7.94 17.57 -8.56
CA SER A 215 8.13 16.84 -9.82
C SER A 215 7.51 15.44 -9.80
N GLY A 216 6.34 15.32 -9.17
CA GLY A 216 5.62 14.06 -9.01
C GLY A 216 6.28 13.07 -8.04
N LYS A 217 7.26 13.52 -7.25
CA LYS A 217 7.96 12.74 -6.21
C LYS A 217 7.64 13.28 -4.83
N LEU A 218 7.83 12.43 -3.82
CA LEU A 218 7.65 12.80 -2.42
C LEU A 218 8.96 13.28 -1.81
N ALA A 219 8.85 14.29 -0.95
CA ALA A 219 9.87 14.68 0.00
C ALA A 219 9.26 14.70 1.41
N PHE A 220 10.03 14.27 2.40
CA PHE A 220 9.59 14.16 3.79
C PHE A 220 10.28 15.23 4.62
N LYS A 221 9.53 16.27 5.01
CA LYS A 221 10.04 17.41 5.77
C LYS A 221 9.83 17.22 7.26
N ASP A 222 10.89 17.31 8.05
CA ASP A 222 10.83 17.18 9.50
C ASP A 222 10.34 18.46 10.20
N CYS A 223 10.30 18.40 11.54
CA CYS A 223 9.89 19.52 12.39
C CYS A 223 10.80 20.75 12.35
N ASP A 224 12.05 20.63 11.89
CA ASP A 224 13.02 21.72 11.76
C ASP A 224 13.06 22.28 10.32
N GLY A 225 12.16 21.81 9.45
CA GLY A 225 12.07 22.21 8.04
C GLY A 225 13.18 21.63 7.16
N LYS A 226 13.84 20.57 7.62
CA LYS A 226 14.83 19.77 6.86
C LYS A 226 14.16 18.57 6.23
N TYR A 227 14.83 17.92 5.28
CA TYR A 227 14.24 16.81 4.53
C TYR A 227 15.02 15.52 4.74
N LEU A 228 14.30 14.40 4.79
CA LEU A 228 14.91 13.08 4.75
C LEU A 228 15.74 12.91 3.47
N THR A 229 16.94 12.38 3.63
CA THR A 229 17.89 12.12 2.55
C THR A 229 18.77 10.93 2.92
N PRO A 230 19.13 10.03 1.98
CA PRO A 230 20.03 8.92 2.27
C PRO A 230 21.50 9.35 2.44
N ILE A 231 22.09 9.18 3.62
CA ILE A 231 23.45 9.66 3.95
C ILE A 231 24.43 8.51 4.21
N GLY A 232 25.67 8.64 3.78
CA GLY A 232 26.74 7.66 4.04
C GLY A 232 26.71 6.45 3.10
N PRO A 233 27.59 5.45 3.25
CA PRO A 233 27.71 4.34 2.30
C PRO A 233 26.40 3.53 2.12
N THR A 234 25.80 3.10 3.24
CA THR A 234 24.52 2.35 3.29
C THR A 234 23.30 3.23 3.04
N GLY A 235 23.47 4.55 3.09
CA GLY A 235 22.38 5.49 2.83
C GLY A 235 21.38 5.55 3.97
N THR A 236 21.87 5.59 5.21
CA THR A 236 21.07 5.85 6.40
C THR A 236 20.08 6.99 6.13
N LEU A 237 18.79 6.67 6.17
CA LEU A 237 17.71 7.61 5.90
C LEU A 237 17.52 8.51 7.12
N ARG A 238 17.86 9.79 7.00
CA ARG A 238 17.69 10.77 8.08
C ARG A 238 17.57 12.18 7.52
N SER A 239 17.23 13.15 8.35
CA SER A 239 17.18 14.54 7.93
C SER A 239 18.57 15.08 7.57
N GLY A 240 18.65 15.66 6.37
CA GLY A 240 19.83 16.35 5.88
C GLY A 240 19.94 17.78 6.40
N ARG A 241 20.68 18.62 5.65
CA ARG A 241 20.86 20.05 5.99
C ARG A 241 19.99 20.98 5.13
N CYS A 242 19.47 20.46 4.02
CA CYS A 242 18.72 21.19 3.02
C CYS A 242 17.37 21.69 3.58
N SER A 243 17.01 22.94 3.30
CA SER A 243 15.69 23.52 3.62
C SER A 243 14.74 23.57 2.41
N LYS A 244 15.18 23.05 1.27
CA LYS A 244 14.37 22.81 0.07
C LYS A 244 14.77 21.44 -0.50
N PRO A 245 13.82 20.62 -0.98
CA PRO A 245 14.15 19.29 -1.47
C PRO A 245 14.87 19.38 -2.82
N GLY A 246 16.09 18.87 -2.90
CA GLY A 246 16.81 18.59 -4.14
C GLY A 246 16.55 17.15 -4.59
N LYS A 247 17.32 16.66 -5.58
CA LYS A 247 17.14 15.29 -6.10
C LYS A 247 17.37 14.20 -5.05
N ASP A 248 18.25 14.46 -4.08
CA ASP A 248 18.62 13.51 -3.02
C ASP A 248 17.50 13.31 -1.98
N GLU A 249 16.63 14.31 -1.84
CA GLU A 249 15.47 14.30 -0.94
C GLU A 249 14.18 13.77 -1.60
N LEU A 250 14.24 13.32 -2.85
CA LEU A 250 13.07 12.82 -3.59
C LEU A 250 12.97 11.30 -3.56
N PHE A 251 11.75 10.82 -3.32
CA PHE A 251 11.40 9.42 -3.25
C PHE A 251 10.18 9.09 -4.11
N ASP A 252 10.19 7.88 -4.65
CA ASP A 252 9.03 7.22 -5.24
C ASP A 252 8.43 6.23 -4.25
N LEU A 253 7.10 6.13 -4.26
CA LEU A 253 6.39 5.01 -3.64
C LEU A 253 6.00 4.03 -4.72
N GLU A 254 6.26 2.76 -4.44
CA GLU A 254 5.86 1.63 -5.27
C GLU A 254 4.97 0.70 -4.45
N GLU A 255 4.04 0.03 -5.14
CA GLU A 255 3.19 -0.98 -4.50
C GLU A 255 4.05 -2.08 -3.86
N SER A 256 3.71 -2.48 -2.63
CA SER A 256 4.32 -3.65 -2.00
C SER A 256 3.51 -4.88 -2.37
N HIS A 257 3.91 -5.62 -3.40
CA HIS A 257 3.22 -6.87 -3.76
C HIS A 257 3.36 -7.94 -2.67
N PRO A 258 2.41 -8.87 -2.53
CA PRO A 258 2.53 -9.96 -1.57
C PRO A 258 3.76 -10.82 -1.88
N GLN A 259 4.58 -11.07 -0.87
CA GLN A 259 5.70 -11.98 -0.95
C GLN A 259 5.42 -13.19 -0.07
N VAL A 260 5.54 -14.36 -0.65
CA VAL A 260 5.15 -15.62 -0.05
C VAL A 260 6.33 -16.60 -0.01
N VAL A 261 6.30 -17.47 0.98
CA VAL A 261 7.12 -18.69 1.01
C VAL A 261 6.19 -19.89 0.91
N PHE A 262 6.66 -20.93 0.23
CA PHE A 262 5.95 -22.21 0.11
C PHE A 262 6.72 -23.29 0.85
N GLN A 263 6.00 -24.08 1.64
CA GLN A 263 6.50 -25.33 2.20
C GLN A 263 5.72 -26.50 1.59
N ALA A 264 6.44 -27.46 1.03
CA ALA A 264 5.87 -28.65 0.40
C ALA A 264 5.50 -29.73 1.43
N ALA A 265 4.86 -30.81 0.96
CA ALA A 265 4.49 -31.98 1.77
C ALA A 265 5.67 -32.60 2.54
N ASN A 266 6.89 -32.52 1.99
CA ASN A 266 8.12 -32.98 2.64
C ASN A 266 8.61 -32.06 3.79
N ARG A 267 7.84 -31.03 4.14
CA ARG A 267 8.13 -30.00 5.17
C ARG A 267 9.38 -29.16 4.90
N ARG A 268 9.85 -29.12 3.65
CA ARG A 268 10.94 -28.25 3.21
C ARG A 268 10.40 -27.04 2.46
N PHE A 269 11.13 -25.93 2.56
CA PHE A 269 10.82 -24.71 1.81
C PHE A 269 11.24 -24.85 0.35
N VAL A 270 10.34 -24.39 -0.52
CA VAL A 270 10.57 -24.23 -1.94
C VAL A 270 11.61 -23.13 -2.18
N SER A 271 12.59 -23.40 -3.03
CA SER A 271 13.78 -22.58 -3.20
C SER A 271 14.27 -22.60 -4.66
N VAL A 272 14.94 -21.52 -5.06
CA VAL A 272 15.71 -21.41 -6.31
C VAL A 272 17.23 -21.56 -6.10
N LYS A 273 17.66 -21.92 -4.89
CA LYS A 273 19.09 -22.03 -4.53
C LYS A 273 19.85 -23.13 -5.29
N GLN A 274 19.15 -24.17 -5.73
CA GLN A 274 19.75 -25.31 -6.45
C GLN A 274 19.94 -25.07 -7.95
N GLY A 275 19.71 -23.84 -8.43
CA GLY A 275 19.93 -23.45 -9.81
C GLY A 275 18.61 -23.23 -10.55
N VAL A 276 18.46 -23.88 -11.70
CA VAL A 276 17.34 -23.63 -12.63
C VAL A 276 16.02 -24.21 -12.13
N SER A 277 16.05 -25.39 -11.53
CA SER A 277 14.86 -26.08 -11.04
C SER A 277 14.37 -25.48 -9.72
N VAL A 278 13.07 -25.24 -9.62
CA VAL A 278 12.43 -24.87 -8.36
C VAL A 278 12.28 -26.12 -7.49
N SER A 279 12.76 -26.07 -6.25
CA SER A 279 12.82 -27.27 -5.41
C SER A 279 12.59 -27.02 -3.92
N ALA A 280 11.78 -27.87 -3.29
CA ALA A 280 11.51 -27.91 -1.86
C ALA A 280 12.58 -28.70 -1.11
N ASN A 281 13.71 -28.05 -0.79
CA ASN A 281 14.88 -28.69 -0.19
C ASN A 281 15.53 -27.90 0.96
N GLN A 282 15.02 -26.72 1.32
CA GLN A 282 15.62 -25.86 2.35
C GLN A 282 14.85 -25.91 3.67
N ASP A 283 15.51 -25.54 4.77
CA ASP A 283 14.94 -25.48 6.14
C ASP A 283 14.77 -24.04 6.65
N VAL A 284 15.23 -23.04 5.89
CA VAL A 284 15.25 -21.63 6.31
C VAL A 284 14.60 -20.77 5.23
N GLU A 285 13.90 -19.74 5.67
CA GLU A 285 13.32 -18.69 4.82
C GLU A 285 14.41 -17.63 4.54
N THR A 286 14.90 -17.56 3.30
CA THR A 286 15.76 -16.46 2.81
C THR A 286 15.16 -15.82 1.56
N ASP A 287 15.85 -14.87 0.94
CA ASP A 287 15.43 -14.29 -0.34
C ASP A 287 15.25 -15.34 -1.45
N MET A 288 15.96 -16.47 -1.37
CA MET A 288 15.88 -17.56 -2.35
C MET A 288 14.66 -18.46 -2.17
N GLU A 289 13.99 -18.39 -1.01
CA GLU A 289 12.73 -19.09 -0.70
C GLU A 289 11.52 -18.14 -0.75
N THR A 290 11.78 -16.85 -0.91
CA THR A 290 10.78 -15.80 -1.01
C THR A 290 10.42 -15.56 -2.46
N PHE A 291 9.12 -15.55 -2.76
CA PHE A 291 8.58 -15.30 -4.09
C PHE A 291 7.55 -14.18 -4.05
N GLN A 292 7.72 -13.17 -4.90
CA GLN A 292 6.69 -12.16 -5.10
C GLN A 292 5.55 -12.76 -5.92
N MET A 293 4.35 -12.77 -5.35
CA MET A 293 3.15 -13.25 -6.00
C MET A 293 2.45 -12.10 -6.71
N GLU A 294 2.27 -12.25 -8.02
CA GLU A 294 1.61 -11.27 -8.86
C GLU A 294 0.35 -11.90 -9.45
N ILE A 295 -0.81 -11.35 -9.13
CA ILE A 295 -2.09 -11.79 -9.73
C ILE A 295 -2.33 -10.99 -11.00
N ASP A 296 -2.47 -11.68 -12.13
CA ASP A 296 -2.79 -11.07 -13.40
C ASP A 296 -4.21 -10.46 -13.39
N LYS A 297 -4.35 -9.26 -13.96
CA LYS A 297 -5.61 -8.49 -13.88
C LYS A 297 -6.74 -9.11 -14.70
N GLU A 298 -6.40 -9.76 -15.81
CA GLU A 298 -7.35 -10.31 -16.76
C GLU A 298 -7.67 -11.78 -16.47
N SER A 299 -6.64 -12.63 -16.41
CA SER A 299 -6.79 -14.08 -16.22
C SER A 299 -7.00 -14.48 -14.76
N LYS A 300 -6.70 -13.59 -13.80
CA LYS A 300 -6.71 -13.85 -12.35
C LYS A 300 -5.77 -14.98 -11.91
N LYS A 301 -4.82 -15.38 -12.76
CA LYS A 301 -3.80 -16.38 -12.45
C LYS A 301 -2.64 -15.74 -11.70
N ALA A 302 -1.99 -16.52 -10.86
CA ALA A 302 -0.83 -16.11 -10.10
C ALA A 302 0.47 -16.37 -10.88
N MET A 303 1.43 -15.48 -10.70
CA MET A 303 2.81 -15.60 -11.15
C MET A 303 3.73 -15.46 -9.95
N PHE A 304 4.86 -16.18 -9.95
CA PHE A 304 5.80 -16.18 -8.84
C PHE A 304 7.16 -15.69 -9.32
N ARG A 305 7.48 -14.45 -8.98
CA ARG A 305 8.75 -13.82 -9.30
C ARG A 305 9.79 -14.16 -8.24
N THR A 306 11.05 -14.30 -8.64
CA THR A 306 12.20 -14.55 -7.77
C THR A 306 12.95 -13.26 -7.47
N ASN A 307 13.82 -13.29 -6.45
CA ASN A 307 14.74 -12.19 -6.15
C ASN A 307 15.69 -11.86 -7.32
N GLY A 308 16.01 -12.84 -8.17
CA GLY A 308 16.78 -12.65 -9.40
C GLY A 308 16.00 -11.97 -10.54
N GLY A 309 14.70 -11.72 -10.35
CA GLY A 309 13.83 -11.07 -11.32
C GLY A 309 13.22 -12.02 -12.37
N SER A 310 13.53 -13.31 -12.32
CA SER A 310 12.89 -14.32 -13.16
C SER A 310 11.57 -14.80 -12.56
N TYR A 311 10.77 -15.53 -13.33
CA TYR A 311 9.51 -16.13 -12.91
C TYR A 311 9.58 -17.64 -12.91
N TRP A 312 8.80 -18.26 -12.03
CA TRP A 312 8.46 -19.67 -12.15
C TRP A 312 7.80 -19.93 -13.50
N THR A 313 8.21 -20.99 -14.18
CA THR A 313 7.70 -21.36 -15.50
C THR A 313 7.62 -22.87 -15.67
N LEU A 314 6.54 -23.33 -16.31
CA LEU A 314 6.38 -24.70 -16.74
C LEU A 314 7.18 -24.97 -18.02
N VAL A 315 8.07 -25.95 -17.99
CA VAL A 315 8.80 -26.41 -19.19
C VAL A 315 8.20 -27.69 -19.79
N THR A 316 8.59 -28.03 -21.02
CA THR A 316 7.98 -29.09 -21.85
C THR A 316 7.88 -30.46 -21.18
N HIS A 317 8.80 -30.81 -20.27
CA HIS A 317 8.79 -32.08 -19.54
C HIS A 317 8.01 -32.03 -18.22
N GLY A 318 7.23 -30.97 -17.99
CA GLY A 318 6.41 -30.81 -16.79
C GLY A 318 7.16 -30.31 -15.56
N GLU A 319 8.46 -30.00 -15.65
CA GLU A 319 9.22 -29.42 -14.54
C GLU A 319 8.87 -27.94 -14.34
N ILE A 320 8.95 -27.46 -13.09
CA ILE A 320 8.86 -26.04 -12.77
C ILE A 320 10.26 -25.46 -12.57
N GLN A 321 10.62 -24.47 -13.36
CA GLN A 321 11.92 -23.81 -13.36
C GLN A 321 11.78 -22.31 -13.10
N SER A 322 12.87 -21.62 -12.75
CA SER A 322 12.89 -20.17 -12.50
C SER A 322 13.71 -19.40 -13.54
N THR A 323 13.46 -19.67 -14.83
CA THR A 323 14.26 -19.15 -15.96
C THR A 323 13.54 -18.11 -16.81
N ALA A 324 12.22 -17.96 -16.70
CA ALA A 324 11.48 -17.01 -17.51
C ALA A 324 11.80 -15.57 -17.08
N THR A 325 12.20 -14.71 -18.02
CA THR A 325 12.48 -13.29 -17.75
C THR A 325 11.30 -12.38 -18.05
N GLU A 326 10.28 -12.91 -18.74
CA GLU A 326 9.07 -12.21 -19.12
C GLU A 326 7.84 -12.99 -18.67
N VAL A 327 6.71 -12.29 -18.59
CA VAL A 327 5.42 -12.90 -18.27
C VAL A 327 4.90 -13.62 -19.50
N GLU A 328 4.62 -14.91 -19.35
CA GLU A 328 4.12 -15.76 -20.42
C GLU A 328 3.05 -16.70 -19.90
N ILE A 329 2.35 -17.37 -20.81
CA ILE A 329 1.29 -18.31 -20.45
C ILE A 329 1.77 -19.47 -19.58
N ASN A 330 3.06 -19.82 -19.66
CA ASN A 330 3.69 -20.89 -18.88
C ASN A 330 4.14 -20.43 -17.49
N THR A 331 4.17 -19.11 -17.22
CA THR A 331 4.48 -18.55 -15.90
C THR A 331 3.25 -18.38 -15.01
N MET A 332 2.07 -18.70 -15.54
CA MET A 332 0.78 -18.49 -14.89
C MET A 332 0.24 -19.78 -14.27
N PHE A 333 -0.16 -19.70 -13.00
CA PHE A 333 -0.68 -20.80 -12.21
C PHE A 333 -2.06 -20.45 -11.63
N ASP A 334 -3.00 -21.39 -11.65
CA ASP A 334 -4.21 -21.28 -10.84
C ASP A 334 -3.89 -21.71 -9.40
N ILE A 335 -4.37 -20.94 -8.43
CA ILE A 335 -4.30 -21.30 -7.01
C ILE A 335 -5.66 -21.86 -6.58
N GLU A 336 -5.66 -23.07 -6.08
CA GLU A 336 -6.82 -23.69 -5.46
C GLU A 336 -6.70 -23.63 -3.93
N TRP A 337 -7.55 -22.80 -3.30
CA TRP A 337 -7.57 -22.58 -1.86
C TRP A 337 -8.25 -23.75 -1.14
N ARG A 338 -7.49 -24.46 -0.29
CA ARG A 338 -7.94 -25.67 0.42
C ARG A 338 -7.78 -25.52 1.92
N GLY A 339 -8.42 -24.49 2.48
CA GLY A 339 -8.31 -24.14 3.89
C GLY A 339 -6.88 -23.73 4.24
N GLN A 340 -6.20 -24.53 5.06
CA GLN A 340 -4.83 -24.29 5.49
C GLN A 340 -3.76 -24.59 4.44
N ARG A 341 -4.14 -25.11 3.26
CA ARG A 341 -3.22 -25.48 2.20
C ARG A 341 -3.68 -24.89 0.87
N VAL A 342 -2.77 -24.86 -0.08
CA VAL A 342 -3.05 -24.49 -1.47
C VAL A 342 -2.54 -25.58 -2.41
N ALA A 343 -3.22 -25.76 -3.53
CA ALA A 343 -2.71 -26.53 -4.65
C ALA A 343 -2.50 -25.59 -5.85
N LEU A 344 -1.41 -25.80 -6.58
CA LEU A 344 -1.06 -24.99 -7.75
C LEU A 344 -1.32 -25.80 -9.01
N LYS A 345 -2.05 -25.23 -9.97
CA LYS A 345 -2.32 -25.86 -11.27
C LYS A 345 -1.63 -25.09 -12.37
N ALA A 346 -0.78 -25.76 -13.13
CA ALA A 346 -0.02 -25.14 -14.21
C ALA A 346 -0.83 -25.10 -15.53
N ARG A 347 -0.29 -24.43 -16.54
CA ARG A 347 -0.94 -24.25 -17.85
C ARG A 347 -1.34 -25.54 -18.56
N ASN A 348 -0.61 -26.63 -18.36
CA ASN A 348 -0.94 -27.94 -18.92
C ASN A 348 -2.16 -28.62 -18.25
N GLY A 349 -2.81 -27.94 -17.30
CA GLY A 349 -3.98 -28.44 -16.59
C GLY A 349 -3.63 -29.46 -15.49
N LYS A 350 -2.34 -29.65 -15.17
CA LYS A 350 -1.87 -30.56 -14.13
C LYS A 350 -1.51 -29.80 -12.85
N TYR A 351 -1.66 -30.46 -11.72
CA TYR A 351 -1.23 -29.96 -10.42
C TYR A 351 0.27 -30.13 -10.24
N VAL A 352 0.88 -29.10 -9.65
CA VAL A 352 2.27 -29.10 -9.21
C VAL A 352 2.38 -30.01 -7.99
N TYR A 353 3.30 -30.97 -8.03
CA TYR A 353 3.64 -31.83 -6.90
C TYR A 353 5.14 -31.79 -6.63
N THR A 354 5.51 -32.24 -5.43
CA THR A 354 6.90 -32.34 -5.00
C THR A 354 7.44 -33.75 -5.25
N LYS A 355 8.45 -33.88 -6.11
CA LYS A 355 9.15 -35.15 -6.34
C LYS A 355 9.90 -35.60 -5.08
N LYS A 356 10.27 -36.88 -5.02
CA LYS A 356 11.09 -37.45 -3.92
C LYS A 356 12.43 -36.73 -3.69
N ASN A 357 13.00 -36.12 -4.73
CA ASN A 357 14.23 -35.33 -4.66
C ASN A 357 13.97 -33.83 -4.35
N GLY A 358 12.73 -33.47 -4.05
CA GLY A 358 12.28 -32.11 -3.76
C GLY A 358 11.95 -31.25 -4.98
N GLN A 359 12.24 -31.67 -6.21
CA GLN A 359 11.95 -30.84 -7.40
C GLN A 359 10.44 -30.70 -7.62
N LEU A 360 10.00 -29.52 -8.05
CA LEU A 360 8.59 -29.28 -8.38
C LEU A 360 8.29 -29.65 -9.83
N SER A 361 7.13 -30.28 -10.05
CA SER A 361 6.70 -30.69 -11.39
C SER A 361 5.18 -30.72 -11.50
N ALA A 362 4.62 -30.25 -12.61
CA ALA A 362 3.20 -30.29 -12.91
C ALA A 362 2.83 -31.47 -13.81
N VAL A 363 2.59 -32.64 -13.20
CA VAL A 363 2.17 -33.86 -13.93
C VAL A 363 0.93 -34.53 -13.35
N SER A 364 0.49 -34.11 -12.15
CA SER A 364 -0.58 -34.76 -11.43
C SER A 364 -1.97 -34.33 -11.92
N ASP A 365 -2.90 -35.27 -12.07
CA ASP A 365 -4.28 -35.00 -12.51
C ASP A 365 -5.22 -34.59 -11.38
N ALA A 366 -4.85 -34.89 -10.14
CA ALA A 366 -5.66 -34.64 -8.96
C ALA A 366 -4.78 -34.16 -7.80
N VAL A 367 -5.39 -33.47 -6.84
CA VAL A 367 -4.70 -33.03 -5.63
C VAL A 367 -4.66 -34.18 -4.62
N GLY A 368 -3.48 -34.74 -4.37
CA GLY A 368 -3.16 -35.59 -3.24
C GLY A 368 -2.28 -34.85 -2.23
N ASP A 369 -1.64 -35.60 -1.33
CA ASP A 369 -0.81 -35.01 -0.26
C ASP A 369 0.43 -34.28 -0.80
N ASP A 370 1.06 -34.82 -1.86
CA ASP A 370 2.29 -34.27 -2.45
C ASP A 370 2.06 -32.99 -3.29
N GLU A 371 0.80 -32.70 -3.64
CA GLU A 371 0.34 -31.49 -4.34
C GLU A 371 -0.09 -30.35 -3.40
N LEU A 372 -0.16 -30.61 -2.08
CA LEU A 372 -0.55 -29.61 -1.09
C LEU A 372 0.67 -28.83 -0.59
N PHE A 373 0.58 -27.51 -0.69
CA PHE A 373 1.58 -26.58 -0.18
C PHE A 373 1.01 -25.77 0.97
N LEU A 374 1.84 -25.54 1.98
CA LEU A 374 1.64 -24.49 2.96
C LEU A 374 2.16 -23.18 2.34
N MET A 375 1.31 -22.15 2.29
CA MET A 375 1.69 -20.82 1.78
C MET A 375 1.62 -19.79 2.89
N LYS A 376 2.74 -19.09 3.13
CA LYS A 376 2.87 -18.06 4.16
C LYS A 376 3.22 -16.72 3.52
N LEU A 377 2.41 -15.70 3.78
CA LEU A 377 2.67 -14.30 3.47
C LEU A 377 3.68 -13.74 4.47
N ILE A 378 4.84 -13.29 4.00
CA ILE A 378 5.94 -12.87 4.89
C ILE A 378 6.06 -11.36 5.04
N ASN A 379 5.71 -10.59 4.00
CA ASN A 379 5.89 -9.14 3.98
C ASN A 379 4.63 -8.37 4.40
N ARG A 380 3.84 -8.96 5.31
CA ARG A 380 2.71 -8.33 6.01
C ARG A 380 2.64 -8.73 7.48
N PRO A 381 3.69 -8.47 8.31
CA PRO A 381 3.57 -8.65 9.77
C PRO A 381 2.56 -7.66 10.38
N MET A 382 2.32 -6.55 9.67
CA MET A 382 1.27 -5.59 9.94
C MET A 382 0.24 -5.66 8.81
N LEU A 383 -1.04 -5.65 9.17
CA LEU A 383 -2.19 -5.65 8.28
C LEU A 383 -2.92 -4.32 8.36
N ILE A 384 -3.09 -3.69 7.21
CA ILE A 384 -4.03 -2.59 6.99
C ILE A 384 -4.97 -3.06 5.90
N LEU A 385 -6.28 -2.84 6.07
CA LEU A 385 -7.28 -3.26 5.09
C LEU A 385 -8.04 -2.05 4.57
N HIS A 386 -8.10 -1.92 3.25
CA HIS A 386 -8.88 -0.90 2.57
C HIS A 386 -9.90 -1.55 1.63
N GLY A 387 -11.18 -1.37 1.93
CA GLY A 387 -12.30 -1.89 1.13
C GLY A 387 -12.95 -0.80 0.28
N GLU A 388 -14.05 -1.15 -0.39
CA GLU A 388 -14.81 -0.24 -1.27
C GLU A 388 -15.27 1.06 -0.57
N ASN A 389 -15.56 0.98 0.74
CA ASN A 389 -16.11 2.09 1.50
C ASN A 389 -15.09 2.85 2.35
N GLY A 390 -13.85 2.35 2.44
CA GLY A 390 -12.78 2.92 3.26
C GLY A 390 -11.99 1.86 4.01
N PHE A 391 -11.21 2.31 4.99
CA PHE A 391 -10.35 1.46 5.80
C PHE A 391 -11.10 0.74 6.92
N VAL A 392 -10.50 -0.37 7.37
CA VAL A 392 -10.93 -1.09 8.56
C VAL A 392 -10.30 -0.51 9.82
N CYS A 393 -11.12 -0.21 10.84
CA CYS A 393 -10.66 0.28 12.15
C CYS A 393 -11.52 -0.24 13.29
N HIS A 394 -11.04 -0.07 14.52
CA HIS A 394 -11.85 -0.20 15.72
C HIS A 394 -13.00 0.80 15.71
N HIS A 395 -14.20 0.32 16.01
CA HIS A 395 -15.32 1.20 16.30
C HIS A 395 -15.05 1.91 17.64
N LYS A 396 -15.40 3.20 17.74
CA LYS A 396 -15.00 4.05 18.89
C LYS A 396 -15.55 3.60 20.24
N ASN A 397 -16.75 3.00 20.24
CA ASN A 397 -17.54 2.73 21.45
C ASN A 397 -17.96 1.27 21.60
N SER A 398 -17.36 0.34 20.83
CA SER A 398 -17.66 -1.08 20.90
C SER A 398 -16.43 -1.91 20.54
N ASN A 399 -16.55 -3.22 20.69
CA ASN A 399 -15.52 -4.18 20.29
C ASN A 399 -15.54 -4.51 18.79
N THR A 400 -16.52 -4.00 18.02
CA THR A 400 -16.68 -4.25 16.60
C THR A 400 -15.71 -3.43 15.76
N LEU A 401 -15.59 -3.80 14.49
CA LEU A 401 -14.76 -3.09 13.53
C LEU A 401 -15.64 -2.38 12.49
N ASP A 402 -15.26 -1.15 12.15
CA ASP A 402 -15.80 -0.40 11.02
C ASP A 402 -14.97 -0.70 9.76
N ALA A 403 -15.57 -0.58 8.58
CA ALA A 403 -14.98 -0.80 7.25
C ALA A 403 -15.28 0.35 6.28
N ASN A 404 -15.53 1.56 6.81
CA ASN A 404 -15.90 2.75 6.05
C ASN A 404 -15.10 4.01 6.48
N ARG A 405 -13.97 3.80 7.16
CA ARG A 405 -13.21 4.88 7.79
C ARG A 405 -12.26 5.53 6.80
N SER A 406 -12.01 6.82 6.98
CA SER A 406 -11.01 7.56 6.20
C SER A 406 -9.58 7.34 6.69
N VAL A 407 -9.42 7.04 7.97
CA VAL A 407 -8.16 6.66 8.62
C VAL A 407 -8.10 5.15 8.78
N TYR A 408 -6.91 4.60 8.99
CA TYR A 408 -6.68 3.16 9.17
C TYR A 408 -6.11 2.84 10.54
N ASP A 409 -6.45 1.65 11.05
CA ASP A 409 -5.72 1.02 12.14
C ASP A 409 -4.71 0.01 11.59
N ILE A 410 -3.66 -0.23 12.38
CA ILE A 410 -2.61 -1.19 12.05
C ILE A 410 -2.78 -2.39 12.96
N PHE A 411 -3.12 -3.54 12.38
CA PHE A 411 -3.25 -4.81 13.09
C PHE A 411 -1.98 -5.66 12.91
N SER A 412 -1.70 -6.58 13.82
CA SER A 412 -0.65 -7.58 13.62
C SER A 412 -1.24 -8.82 12.96
N LEU A 413 -0.58 -9.32 11.91
CA LEU A 413 -0.95 -10.55 11.23
C LEU A 413 0.02 -11.65 11.65
N ILE A 414 -0.51 -12.70 12.27
CA ILE A 414 0.29 -13.79 12.84
C ILE A 414 -0.03 -15.05 12.06
N PHE A 415 0.97 -15.62 11.40
CA PHE A 415 0.81 -16.88 10.67
C PHE A 415 0.64 -18.07 11.62
N ASN A 416 -0.32 -18.94 11.32
CA ASN A 416 -0.64 -20.15 12.08
C ASN A 416 -0.99 -21.31 11.13
N ASP A 417 0.00 -22.12 10.76
CA ASP A 417 -0.14 -23.33 9.92
C ASP A 417 -1.10 -23.19 8.73
N GLY A 418 -0.94 -22.11 7.95
CA GLY A 418 -1.71 -21.87 6.72
C GLY A 418 -2.98 -21.05 6.93
N ALA A 419 -3.33 -20.77 8.18
CA ALA A 419 -4.25 -19.72 8.57
C ALA A 419 -3.48 -18.51 9.14
N TYR A 420 -4.22 -17.46 9.46
CA TYR A 420 -3.72 -16.25 10.08
C TYR A 420 -4.60 -15.82 11.24
N ASN A 421 -3.98 -15.32 12.29
CA ASN A 421 -4.67 -14.66 13.39
C ASN A 421 -4.40 -13.16 13.30
N VAL A 422 -5.45 -12.36 13.41
CA VAL A 422 -5.35 -10.89 13.41
C VAL A 422 -5.41 -10.40 14.84
N LYS A 423 -4.40 -9.65 15.26
CA LYS A 423 -4.25 -9.16 16.64
C LYS A 423 -4.23 -7.65 16.67
N SER A 424 -5.06 -7.08 17.53
CA SER A 424 -5.15 -5.65 17.79
C SER A 424 -4.00 -5.16 18.68
N VAL A 425 -3.76 -3.84 18.67
CA VAL A 425 -2.68 -3.20 19.44
C VAL A 425 -2.81 -3.44 20.95
N ASN A 426 -4.03 -3.59 21.46
CA ASN A 426 -4.33 -3.92 22.86
C ASN A 426 -4.00 -5.39 23.24
N GLY A 427 -3.52 -6.19 22.29
CA GLY A 427 -3.15 -7.58 22.49
C GLY A 427 -4.29 -8.59 22.30
N LYS A 428 -5.50 -8.14 21.96
CA LYS A 428 -6.67 -8.98 21.71
C LYS A 428 -6.74 -9.42 20.26
N PHE A 429 -7.49 -10.49 20.00
CA PHE A 429 -7.62 -11.11 18.69
C PHE A 429 -8.96 -10.81 18.05
N TRP A 430 -8.96 -10.83 16.73
CA TRP A 430 -10.18 -10.84 15.95
C TRP A 430 -10.89 -12.18 16.07
N TYR A 431 -12.22 -12.14 16.09
CA TYR A 431 -13.08 -13.32 15.99
C TYR A 431 -14.40 -12.95 15.30
N VAL A 432 -15.11 -13.96 14.79
CA VAL A 432 -16.46 -13.78 14.23
C VAL A 432 -17.48 -14.25 15.25
N SER A 433 -18.30 -13.31 15.75
CA SER A 433 -19.38 -13.61 16.69
C SER A 433 -20.49 -14.46 16.06
N SER A 434 -21.37 -15.03 16.89
CA SER A 434 -22.51 -15.82 16.43
C SER A 434 -23.51 -15.04 15.56
N SER A 435 -23.54 -13.71 15.68
CA SER A 435 -24.34 -12.83 14.82
C SER A 435 -23.62 -12.43 13.53
N GLY A 436 -22.39 -12.92 13.31
CA GLY A 436 -21.58 -12.61 12.14
C GLY A 436 -20.81 -11.29 12.21
N LEU A 437 -20.85 -10.56 13.33
CA LEU A 437 -20.01 -9.38 13.54
C LEU A 437 -18.54 -9.80 13.72
N VAL A 438 -17.62 -9.06 13.12
CA VAL A 438 -16.19 -9.18 13.42
C VAL A 438 -15.87 -8.28 14.62
N CYS A 439 -15.39 -8.92 15.68
CA CYS A 439 -15.02 -8.27 16.94
C CYS A 439 -13.51 -8.37 17.16
N SER A 440 -12.97 -7.50 18.00
CA SER A 440 -11.51 -7.32 18.20
C SER A 440 -11.08 -7.45 19.67
N ASP A 441 -11.93 -7.98 20.54
CA ASP A 441 -11.71 -8.18 21.97
C ASP A 441 -11.49 -9.66 22.36
N GLY A 442 -11.20 -10.53 21.39
CA GLY A 442 -10.99 -11.95 21.61
C GLY A 442 -9.75 -12.25 22.47
N GLU A 443 -9.89 -13.13 23.46
CA GLU A 443 -8.76 -13.61 24.27
C GLU A 443 -7.96 -14.71 23.58
N LYS A 444 -8.59 -15.42 22.64
CA LYS A 444 -7.99 -16.55 21.91
C LYS A 444 -7.91 -16.21 20.42
N PRO A 445 -6.85 -16.66 19.73
CA PRO A 445 -6.76 -16.52 18.29
C PRO A 445 -7.86 -17.32 17.59
N GLU A 446 -8.52 -16.69 16.60
CA GLU A 446 -9.34 -17.37 15.61
C GLU A 446 -8.61 -17.39 14.26
N ASP A 447 -8.74 -18.49 13.52
CA ASP A 447 -8.13 -18.68 12.22
C ASP A 447 -8.94 -17.98 11.11
N PHE A 448 -8.23 -17.16 10.34
CA PHE A 448 -8.69 -16.56 9.10
C PHE A 448 -7.84 -17.06 7.93
N PHE A 449 -8.46 -17.24 6.77
CA PHE A 449 -7.80 -17.70 5.54
C PHE A 449 -7.74 -16.57 4.53
N LEU A 450 -6.57 -16.36 3.94
CA LEU A 450 -6.32 -15.31 2.95
C LEU A 450 -6.33 -15.92 1.55
N GLU A 451 -7.25 -15.45 0.70
CA GLU A 451 -7.36 -15.86 -0.70
C GLU A 451 -7.03 -14.66 -1.61
N PHE A 452 -5.92 -14.74 -2.34
CA PHE A 452 -5.43 -13.69 -3.23
C PHE A 452 -6.03 -13.86 -4.63
N LEU A 453 -7.19 -13.25 -4.84
CA LEU A 453 -8.05 -13.49 -6.01
C LEU A 453 -7.95 -12.39 -7.06
N GLU A 454 -7.51 -11.20 -6.67
CA GLU A 454 -7.32 -10.08 -7.59
C GLU A 454 -6.00 -9.36 -7.31
N HIS A 455 -5.50 -8.66 -8.33
CA HIS A 455 -4.31 -7.84 -8.21
C HIS A 455 -4.43 -6.83 -7.07
N GLY A 456 -3.51 -6.90 -6.11
CA GLY A 456 -3.47 -6.01 -4.95
C GLY A 456 -4.63 -6.19 -3.96
N ARG A 457 -5.44 -7.26 -4.08
CA ARG A 457 -6.60 -7.48 -3.19
C ARG A 457 -6.71 -8.92 -2.69
N VAL A 458 -7.15 -9.04 -1.44
CA VAL A 458 -7.33 -10.29 -0.72
C VAL A 458 -8.79 -10.44 -0.28
N ALA A 459 -9.32 -11.65 -0.39
CA ALA A 459 -10.54 -12.05 0.30
C ALA A 459 -10.16 -12.76 1.60
N ILE A 460 -10.81 -12.41 2.71
CA ILE A 460 -10.53 -12.98 4.02
C ILE A 460 -11.71 -13.85 4.41
N LYS A 461 -11.47 -15.13 4.67
CA LYS A 461 -12.50 -16.11 5.06
C LYS A 461 -12.34 -16.49 6.53
N GLY A 462 -13.40 -16.37 7.30
CA GLY A 462 -13.43 -16.77 8.71
C GLY A 462 -13.55 -18.29 8.88
N SER A 463 -13.36 -18.76 10.11
CA SER A 463 -13.52 -20.17 10.48
C SER A 463 -14.94 -20.70 10.19
N ASN A 464 -15.94 -19.81 10.18
CA ASN A 464 -17.32 -20.09 9.81
C ASN A 464 -17.54 -20.34 8.30
N GLY A 465 -16.48 -20.29 7.48
CA GLY A 465 -16.52 -20.50 6.04
C GLY A 465 -17.11 -19.35 5.23
N LYS A 466 -17.31 -18.17 5.84
CA LYS A 466 -17.82 -16.96 5.20
C LYS A 466 -16.72 -15.92 5.02
N TYR A 467 -16.84 -15.11 3.98
CA TYR A 467 -15.94 -14.00 3.71
C TYR A 467 -16.28 -12.78 4.57
N LEU A 468 -15.25 -12.08 5.02
CA LEU A 468 -15.36 -10.78 5.66
C LEU A 468 -15.76 -9.74 4.62
N ARG A 469 -16.80 -8.96 4.93
CA ARG A 469 -17.32 -7.89 4.08
C ARG A 469 -17.76 -6.69 4.90
N GLY A 470 -17.67 -5.50 4.33
CA GLY A 470 -18.36 -4.32 4.87
C GLY A 470 -19.87 -4.41 4.58
N ASP A 471 -20.71 -4.15 5.58
CA ASP A 471 -22.15 -4.00 5.37
C ASP A 471 -22.51 -2.58 4.89
N GLN A 472 -23.81 -2.31 4.70
CA GLN A 472 -24.28 -0.98 4.29
C GLN A 472 -24.11 0.09 5.39
N GLY A 473 -24.11 -0.32 6.66
CA GLY A 473 -23.79 0.55 7.80
C GLY A 473 -22.30 0.85 7.92
N GLY A 474 -21.46 0.09 7.21
CA GLY A 474 -20.00 0.16 7.26
C GLY A 474 -19.39 -0.58 8.44
N THR A 475 -20.09 -1.55 9.03
CA THR A 475 -19.55 -2.50 10.00
C THR A 475 -18.94 -3.70 9.27
N LEU A 476 -17.84 -4.23 9.79
CA LEU A 476 -17.19 -5.43 9.27
C LEU A 476 -17.91 -6.70 9.74
N MET A 477 -18.33 -7.51 8.78
CA MET A 477 -19.15 -8.71 9.01
C MET A 477 -18.54 -9.94 8.34
N GLY A 478 -18.49 -11.07 9.05
CA GLY A 478 -18.09 -12.38 8.51
C GLY A 478 -19.29 -13.19 7.97
N VAL A 479 -20.03 -12.61 7.02
CA VAL A 479 -21.29 -13.20 6.49
C VAL A 479 -21.28 -13.44 4.98
N GLY A 480 -20.22 -13.05 4.28
CA GLY A 480 -20.12 -13.16 2.81
C GLY A 480 -20.14 -14.62 2.35
N THR A 481 -21.09 -14.99 1.48
CA THR A 481 -21.19 -16.36 0.94
C THR A 481 -20.40 -16.58 -0.34
N SER A 482 -20.02 -15.49 -1.01
CA SER A 482 -19.24 -15.44 -2.24
C SER A 482 -18.36 -14.21 -2.23
N VAL A 483 -17.32 -14.21 -3.04
CA VAL A 483 -16.44 -13.06 -3.21
C VAL A 483 -17.07 -12.05 -4.15
N ASP A 484 -17.23 -10.83 -3.66
CA ASP A 484 -17.65 -9.64 -4.40
C ASP A 484 -16.79 -8.42 -4.00
N ALA A 485 -17.07 -7.24 -4.58
CA ALA A 485 -16.32 -6.02 -4.32
C ALA A 485 -16.32 -5.59 -2.83
N SER A 486 -17.37 -5.94 -2.07
CA SER A 486 -17.51 -5.60 -0.65
C SER A 486 -16.74 -6.54 0.28
N SER A 487 -16.26 -7.68 -0.25
CA SER A 487 -15.48 -8.69 0.47
C SER A 487 -14.00 -8.78 0.03
N LEU A 488 -13.58 -7.86 -0.84
CA LEU A 488 -12.20 -7.73 -1.31
C LEU A 488 -11.54 -6.53 -0.64
N TRP A 489 -10.33 -6.75 -0.16
CA TRP A 489 -9.57 -5.77 0.62
C TRP A 489 -8.21 -5.55 -0.01
N GLU A 490 -7.86 -4.30 -0.28
CA GLU A 490 -6.48 -3.89 -0.55
C GLU A 490 -5.66 -3.96 0.76
N PHE A 491 -4.40 -4.40 0.67
CA PHE A 491 -3.58 -4.78 1.82
C PHE A 491 -2.09 -4.54 1.65
#